data_AF-A0A504Y7E9-F1
#
_entry.id   AF-A0A504Y7E9-F1
#
_cell.length_a   1.000
_cell.length_b   1.000
_cell.length_c   1.000
_cell.angle_alpha   90.00
_cell.angle_beta   90.00
_cell.angle_gamma   90.00
#
_symmetry.space_group_name_H-M   'P 1'
#
loop_
_entity.id
_entity.type
_entity.pdbx_description
1 polymer ?
#
loop_
_entity_poly.entity_id
_entity_poly.type
_entity_poly.pdbx_seq_one_letter_code
_entity_poly.pdbx_strand_id
1 'polypeptide(L)'
;MILRPNSFQDGNAFEDVYDELKFLRRPLLLIRLRVSDPKIVFTPTFRDTRDCILRCFQAITDAADGLPRVEVDVFPELRNQALFLRSVSFREQLVIEYTDKAMTVFRANSIGPKQYLEIYKPYGNLLNNKAELELRTFLKDRHTLLAVKKRKGKAWVSDQNLVEQLTSSLNTVQQKIEGFQDLRGEITMLRLNVPLSLFSVDCQSVNEELANRVWKLRDILISFELDENREVNRSICRRYDEIMNRLSETPPDTEKLVQLQAYMRDVSNTLVFKLKEEVAEAADRLNFLLDYAFLSGDDIKLNSTLFYWPEHILSVLDVTSTRVNMLREAAEEDLKNRTSTLEAKILTCWDRIALMRRREVVSQDEMVKSKQILDEFQTDVDTLSLEAEKVNRLVGSFE
;
A
#
# COMPACT_ATOMS: atom_id res chain seq x y z
N MET A 1 -15.92 -47.07 32.99
CA MET A 1 -16.31 -46.63 31.63
C MET A 1 -16.16 -47.84 30.71
N ILE A 2 -17.25 -48.60 30.51
CA ILE A 2 -17.20 -49.87 29.77
C ILE A 2 -17.28 -49.53 28.27
N LEU A 3 -16.15 -49.65 27.56
CA LEU A 3 -16.13 -49.64 26.10
C LEU A 3 -17.01 -50.82 25.64
N ARG A 4 -18.16 -50.54 25.02
CA ARG A 4 -19.04 -51.61 24.52
C ARG A 4 -18.29 -52.40 23.43
N PRO A 5 -18.38 -53.75 23.38
CA PRO A 5 -17.48 -54.59 22.58
C PRO A 5 -17.47 -54.37 21.05
N ASN A 6 -18.38 -53.58 20.48
CA ASN A 6 -18.53 -53.39 19.01
C ASN A 6 -18.66 -51.91 18.59
N SER A 7 -18.17 -50.96 19.38
CA SER A 7 -18.51 -49.53 19.21
C SER A 7 -17.91 -48.79 18.00
N PHE A 8 -17.23 -49.45 17.06
CA PHE A 8 -16.61 -48.78 15.90
C PHE A 8 -16.74 -49.59 14.58
N GLN A 9 -17.45 -50.71 14.58
CA GLN A 9 -17.47 -51.65 13.44
C GLN A 9 -18.21 -51.12 12.21
N ASP A 10 -19.17 -50.23 12.43
CA ASP A 10 -20.03 -49.67 11.36
C ASP A 10 -19.28 -48.67 10.45
N GLY A 11 -18.02 -48.33 10.78
CA GLY A 11 -17.25 -47.32 10.07
C GLY A 11 -17.70 -45.89 10.42
N ASN A 12 -17.35 -44.94 9.55
CA ASN A 12 -17.70 -43.53 9.73
C ASN A 12 -17.97 -42.78 8.41
N ALA A 13 -18.25 -43.53 7.34
CA ALA A 13 -18.67 -42.91 6.10
C ALA A 13 -20.01 -42.18 6.30
N PHE A 14 -20.16 -41.03 5.65
CA PHE A 14 -21.41 -40.28 5.59
C PHE A 14 -21.69 -39.90 4.13
N GLU A 15 -22.97 -39.75 3.77
CA GLU A 15 -23.37 -39.60 2.37
C GLU A 15 -23.30 -38.14 1.91
N ASP A 16 -23.99 -37.23 2.60
CA ASP A 16 -24.14 -35.84 2.16
C ASP A 16 -23.43 -34.87 3.12
N VAL A 17 -24.18 -34.33 4.07
CA VAL A 17 -23.70 -33.32 5.02
C VAL A 17 -23.23 -34.01 6.28
N TYR A 18 -22.06 -33.60 6.75
CA TYR A 18 -21.56 -34.01 8.05
C TYR A 18 -22.54 -33.58 9.16
N ASP A 19 -23.10 -34.57 9.85
CA ASP A 19 -24.00 -34.40 10.99
C ASP A 19 -23.32 -34.95 12.25
N GLU A 20 -22.92 -34.04 13.13
CA GLU A 20 -22.22 -34.34 14.38
C GLU A 20 -23.07 -35.21 15.34
N LEU A 21 -24.40 -35.11 15.27
CA LEU A 21 -25.30 -35.89 16.12
C LEU A 21 -25.26 -37.39 15.78
N LYS A 22 -24.73 -37.76 14.61
CA LYS A 22 -24.47 -39.16 14.24
C LYS A 22 -23.18 -39.72 14.87
N PHE A 23 -22.35 -38.85 15.47
CA PHE A 23 -21.02 -39.20 16.00
C PHE A 23 -20.87 -38.87 17.49
N LEU A 24 -21.82 -39.30 18.32
CA LEU A 24 -21.83 -39.06 19.77
C LEU A 24 -20.78 -39.87 20.57
N ARG A 25 -20.06 -40.79 19.91
CA ARG A 25 -19.06 -41.63 20.55
C ARG A 25 -17.75 -40.86 20.70
N ARG A 26 -17.11 -40.94 21.87
CA ARG A 26 -15.80 -40.31 22.11
C ARG A 26 -14.75 -40.93 21.17
N PRO A 27 -14.10 -40.12 20.30
CA PRO A 27 -13.05 -40.62 19.43
C PRO A 27 -11.81 -41.07 20.19
N LEU A 28 -11.06 -42.01 19.61
CA LEU A 28 -9.83 -42.55 20.18
C LEU A 28 -8.58 -42.00 19.50
N LEU A 29 -8.67 -41.69 18.20
CA LEU A 29 -7.55 -41.25 17.39
C LEU A 29 -7.75 -39.80 16.97
N LEU A 30 -6.76 -38.95 17.23
CA LEU A 30 -6.73 -37.58 16.75
C LEU A 30 -5.82 -37.48 15.53
N ILE A 31 -6.32 -36.94 14.44
CA ILE A 31 -5.53 -36.56 13.26
C ILE A 31 -5.77 -35.10 12.93
N ARG A 32 -4.74 -34.39 12.44
CA ARG A 32 -4.83 -32.97 12.12
C ARG A 32 -4.79 -32.74 10.62
N LEU A 33 -5.55 -31.77 10.14
CA LEU A 33 -5.37 -31.22 8.80
C LEU A 33 -4.30 -30.14 8.81
N ARG A 34 -3.37 -30.21 7.87
CA ARG A 34 -2.36 -29.18 7.63
C ARG A 34 -2.31 -28.82 6.16
N VAL A 35 -2.05 -27.55 5.88
CA VAL A 35 -1.73 -27.09 4.53
C VAL A 35 -0.32 -27.56 4.17
N SER A 36 -0.22 -28.23 3.02
CA SER A 36 1.03 -28.61 2.36
C SER A 36 0.85 -28.31 0.88
N ASP A 37 1.19 -27.09 0.48
CA ASP A 37 0.87 -26.55 -0.83
C ASP A 37 1.22 -27.51 -1.97
N PRO A 38 0.31 -27.72 -2.95
CA PRO A 38 -0.98 -27.05 -3.15
C PRO A 38 -2.17 -27.83 -2.54
N LYS A 39 -1.97 -28.63 -1.48
CA LYS A 39 -2.98 -29.56 -0.93
C LYS A 39 -3.12 -29.43 0.58
N ILE A 40 -4.17 -30.03 1.13
CA ILE A 40 -4.34 -30.25 2.56
C ILE A 40 -4.08 -31.73 2.85
N VAL A 41 -3.29 -32.01 3.89
CA VAL A 41 -2.82 -33.35 4.24
C VAL A 41 -3.13 -33.69 5.70
N PHE A 42 -3.28 -34.98 5.98
CA PHE A 42 -3.45 -35.50 7.34
C PHE A 42 -2.09 -35.66 8.03
N THR A 43 -1.99 -35.19 9.28
CA THR A 43 -0.82 -35.35 10.14
C THR A 43 -1.25 -35.86 11.52
N PRO A 44 -0.85 -37.08 11.94
CA PRO A 44 -0.08 -38.07 11.18
C PRO A 44 -0.86 -38.62 9.97
N THR A 45 -0.16 -39.23 9.01
CA THR A 45 -0.83 -39.86 7.87
C THR A 45 -1.57 -41.12 8.31
N PHE A 46 -2.56 -41.59 7.55
CA PHE A 46 -3.23 -42.87 7.85
C PHE A 46 -2.26 -44.05 7.92
N ARG A 47 -1.17 -44.01 7.14
CA ARG A 47 -0.13 -45.03 7.19
C ARG A 47 0.59 -45.01 8.55
N ASP A 48 1.01 -43.83 8.99
CA ASP A 48 1.72 -43.68 10.26
C ASP A 48 0.83 -44.07 11.45
N THR A 49 -0.46 -43.69 11.40
CA THR A 49 -1.44 -44.09 12.41
C THR A 49 -1.65 -45.60 12.44
N ARG A 50 -1.78 -46.24 11.27
CA ARG A 50 -1.87 -47.71 11.16
C ARG A 50 -0.62 -48.38 11.77
N ASP A 51 0.56 -47.92 11.37
CA ASP A 51 1.82 -48.51 11.82
C ASP A 51 2.00 -48.31 13.34
N CYS A 52 1.50 -47.20 13.90
CA CYS A 52 1.43 -46.98 15.34
C CYS A 52 0.55 -48.01 16.06
N ILE A 53 -0.66 -48.27 15.53
CA ILE A 53 -1.57 -49.28 16.12
C ILE A 53 -0.93 -50.67 16.08
N LEU A 54 -0.29 -51.04 14.96
CA LEU A 54 0.41 -52.33 14.83
C LEU A 54 1.55 -52.46 15.85
N ARG A 55 2.33 -51.40 16.06
CA ARG A 55 3.36 -51.35 17.11
C ARG A 55 2.78 -51.52 18.51
N CYS A 56 1.56 -51.04 18.79
CA CYS A 56 0.92 -51.26 20.08
C CYS A 56 0.63 -52.74 20.33
N PHE A 57 0.11 -53.48 19.33
CA PHE A 57 -0.09 -54.93 19.46
C PHE A 57 1.23 -55.67 19.72
N GLN A 58 2.28 -55.33 18.96
CA GLN A 58 3.62 -55.89 19.15
C GLN A 58 4.17 -55.58 20.55
N ALA A 59 4.04 -54.33 21.01
CA ALA A 59 4.50 -53.93 22.34
C ALA A 59 3.76 -54.65 23.48
N ILE A 60 2.46 -54.93 23.31
CA ILE A 60 1.68 -55.71 24.29
C ILE A 60 2.20 -57.16 24.37
N THR A 61 2.45 -57.80 23.22
CA THR A 61 2.99 -59.17 23.21
C THR A 61 4.41 -59.23 23.76
N ASP A 62 5.25 -58.26 23.40
CA ASP A 62 6.64 -58.19 23.87
C ASP A 62 6.73 -57.93 25.37
N ALA A 63 5.82 -57.11 25.92
CA ALA A 63 5.77 -56.84 27.35
C ALA A 63 5.31 -58.05 28.19
N ALA A 64 4.56 -58.98 27.58
CA ALA A 64 4.17 -60.22 28.23
C ALA A 64 5.28 -61.28 28.17
N ASP A 65 6.30 -61.09 27.34
CA ASP A 65 7.37 -62.05 27.14
C ASP A 65 8.40 -62.01 28.27
N GLY A 66 8.94 -63.18 28.63
CA GLY A 66 9.98 -63.29 29.66
C GLY A 66 9.55 -62.96 31.09
N LEU A 67 8.24 -62.91 31.39
CA LEU A 67 7.76 -62.71 32.75
C LEU A 67 8.10 -63.93 33.62
N PRO A 68 8.86 -63.79 34.72
CA PRO A 68 9.22 -64.93 35.57
C PRO A 68 7.99 -65.48 36.27
N ARG A 69 7.96 -66.79 36.49
CA ARG A 69 6.88 -67.39 37.30
C ARG A 69 7.09 -67.11 38.79
N VAL A 70 5.99 -67.01 39.53
CA VAL A 70 6.02 -66.74 40.98
C VAL A 70 6.83 -67.77 41.76
N GLU A 71 6.90 -69.02 41.29
CA GLU A 71 7.66 -70.09 41.94
C GLU A 71 9.17 -69.81 41.97
N VAL A 72 9.70 -69.04 41.01
CA VAL A 72 11.12 -68.64 40.98
C VAL A 72 11.46 -67.74 42.17
N ASP A 73 10.52 -66.89 42.59
CA ASP A 73 10.71 -65.98 43.72
C ASP A 73 10.45 -66.67 45.06
N VAL A 74 9.46 -67.56 45.10
CA VAL A 74 8.99 -68.24 46.32
C VAL A 74 9.92 -69.39 46.74
N PHE A 75 10.48 -70.15 45.79
CA PHE A 75 11.29 -71.33 46.07
C PHE A 75 12.78 -71.11 45.72
N PRO A 76 13.68 -71.02 46.72
CA PRO A 76 15.11 -70.79 46.49
C PRO A 76 15.79 -71.79 45.53
N GLU A 77 15.30 -73.03 45.48
CA GLU A 77 15.81 -74.11 44.61
C GLU A 77 15.54 -73.84 43.12
N LEU A 78 14.53 -73.02 42.81
CA LEU A 78 14.09 -72.71 41.45
C LEU A 78 14.67 -71.39 40.91
N ARG A 79 15.36 -70.60 41.74
CA ARG A 79 15.92 -69.28 41.37
C ARG A 79 16.87 -69.30 40.18
N ASN A 80 17.58 -70.41 39.99
CA ASN A 80 18.56 -70.55 38.90
C ASN A 80 17.95 -71.19 37.63
N GLN A 81 16.64 -71.46 37.61
CA GLN A 81 15.95 -72.03 36.46
C GLN A 81 15.26 -70.93 35.64
N ALA A 82 15.39 -70.98 34.32
CA ALA A 82 14.74 -70.06 33.39
C ALA A 82 13.24 -70.42 33.22
N LEU A 83 12.45 -70.21 34.28
CA LEU A 83 11.03 -70.51 34.32
C LEU A 83 10.21 -69.23 34.11
N PHE A 84 9.65 -69.09 32.91
CA PHE A 84 8.82 -67.96 32.52
C PHE A 84 7.35 -68.36 32.39
N LEU A 85 6.45 -67.40 32.58
CA LEU A 85 5.05 -67.52 32.21
C LEU A 85 4.94 -67.70 30.70
N ARG A 86 3.94 -68.48 30.28
CA ARG A 86 3.64 -68.65 28.86
C ARG A 86 3.07 -67.35 28.32
N SER A 87 3.83 -66.67 27.48
CA SER A 87 3.42 -65.48 26.74
C SER A 87 2.79 -65.87 25.40
N VAL A 88 2.16 -64.89 24.75
CA VAL A 88 1.63 -65.03 23.39
C VAL A 88 2.49 -64.18 22.47
N SER A 89 3.01 -64.75 21.38
CA SER A 89 3.79 -64.01 20.39
C SER A 89 2.88 -63.26 19.41
N PHE A 90 3.37 -62.14 18.86
CA PHE A 90 2.69 -61.39 17.78
C PHE A 90 2.40 -62.25 16.53
N ARG A 91 3.16 -63.32 16.33
CA ARG A 91 2.99 -64.25 15.19
C ARG A 91 1.97 -65.34 15.44
N GLU A 92 1.40 -65.43 16.64
CA GLU A 92 0.37 -66.43 16.93
C GLU A 92 -0.96 -66.06 16.27
N GLN A 93 -1.65 -67.09 15.79
CA GLN A 93 -2.90 -66.97 15.03
C GLN A 93 -3.94 -66.09 15.74
N LEU A 94 -4.07 -66.22 17.06
CA LEU A 94 -5.00 -65.42 17.86
C LEU A 94 -4.68 -63.92 17.80
N VAL A 95 -3.41 -63.53 17.89
CA VAL A 95 -2.99 -62.12 17.83
C VAL A 95 -3.17 -61.57 16.43
N ILE A 96 -2.88 -62.37 15.40
CA ILE A 96 -3.11 -62.02 14.01
C ILE A 96 -4.61 -61.73 13.76
N GLU A 97 -5.50 -62.60 14.23
CA GLU A 97 -6.95 -62.42 14.08
C GLU A 97 -7.47 -61.12 14.74
N TYR A 98 -7.00 -60.80 15.96
CA TYR A 98 -7.36 -59.54 16.62
C TYR A 98 -6.76 -58.32 15.92
N THR A 99 -5.53 -58.44 15.42
CA THR A 99 -4.86 -57.38 14.66
C THR A 99 -5.62 -57.09 13.37
N ASP A 100 -6.01 -58.13 12.61
CA ASP A 100 -6.78 -58.00 11.37
C ASP A 100 -8.18 -57.42 11.62
N LYS A 101 -8.82 -57.80 12.72
CA LYS A 101 -10.08 -57.20 13.15
C LYS A 101 -9.93 -55.70 13.43
N ALA A 102 -8.88 -55.30 14.14
CA ALA A 102 -8.57 -53.90 14.40
C ALA A 102 -8.28 -53.13 13.09
N MET A 103 -7.56 -53.74 12.15
CA MET A 103 -7.26 -53.14 10.84
C MET A 103 -8.51 -53.00 9.97
N THR A 104 -9.45 -53.93 10.05
CA THR A 104 -10.75 -53.85 9.38
C THR A 104 -11.54 -52.65 9.89
N VAL A 105 -11.63 -52.48 11.21
CA VAL A 105 -12.28 -51.33 11.85
C VAL A 105 -11.57 -50.02 11.47
N PHE A 106 -10.23 -50.00 11.49
CA PHE A 106 -9.45 -48.82 11.11
C PHE A 106 -9.74 -48.39 9.66
N ARG A 107 -9.77 -49.34 8.71
CA ARG A 107 -10.07 -49.06 7.29
C ARG A 107 -11.47 -48.50 7.11
N ALA A 108 -12.47 -49.11 7.75
CA ALA A 108 -13.87 -48.64 7.71
C ALA A 108 -14.02 -47.22 8.28
N ASN A 109 -13.20 -46.86 9.27
CA ASN A 109 -13.19 -45.52 9.86
C ASN A 109 -12.22 -44.53 9.15
N SER A 110 -11.50 -44.95 8.11
CA SER A 110 -10.61 -44.04 7.37
C SER A 110 -11.33 -43.25 6.27
N ILE A 111 -12.59 -43.58 5.99
CA ILE A 111 -13.38 -43.04 4.88
C ILE A 111 -13.94 -41.66 5.26
N GLY A 112 -14.57 -41.53 6.43
CA GLY A 112 -15.18 -40.29 6.90
C GLY A 112 -14.24 -39.08 6.88
N PRO A 113 -13.00 -39.18 7.42
CA PRO A 113 -12.10 -38.02 7.38
C PRO A 113 -11.73 -37.62 5.95
N LYS A 114 -11.57 -38.57 5.03
CA LYS A 114 -11.29 -38.29 3.61
C LYS A 114 -12.49 -37.62 2.93
N GLN A 115 -13.71 -38.05 3.23
CA GLN A 115 -14.92 -37.38 2.76
C GLN A 115 -15.02 -35.95 3.31
N TYR A 116 -14.72 -35.77 4.60
CA TYR A 116 -14.76 -34.44 5.21
C TYR A 116 -13.75 -33.47 4.59
N LEU A 117 -12.60 -33.96 4.13
CA LEU A 117 -11.60 -33.14 3.44
C LEU A 117 -12.16 -32.43 2.19
N GLU A 118 -13.17 -33.00 1.53
CA GLU A 118 -13.80 -32.41 0.34
C GLU A 118 -14.49 -31.06 0.61
N ILE A 119 -14.84 -30.77 1.88
CA ILE A 119 -15.38 -29.45 2.29
C ILE A 119 -14.40 -28.31 1.94
N TYR A 120 -13.10 -28.61 1.89
CA TYR A 120 -12.09 -27.59 1.57
C TYR A 120 -11.84 -27.38 0.07
N LYS A 121 -12.47 -28.18 -0.80
CA LYS A 121 -12.28 -28.10 -2.26
C LYS A 121 -12.59 -26.72 -2.86
N PRO A 122 -13.65 -25.99 -2.42
CA PRO A 122 -13.93 -24.63 -2.92
C PRO A 122 -12.79 -23.64 -2.67
N TYR A 123 -11.99 -23.84 -1.61
CA TYR A 123 -10.87 -22.96 -1.24
C TYR A 123 -9.57 -23.27 -2.00
N GLY A 124 -9.59 -24.19 -2.97
CA GLY A 124 -8.40 -24.62 -3.70
C GLY A 124 -7.61 -23.48 -4.38
N ASN A 125 -8.28 -22.39 -4.77
CA ASN A 125 -7.65 -21.21 -5.36
C ASN A 125 -6.68 -20.49 -4.40
N LEU A 126 -6.88 -20.65 -3.08
CA LEU A 126 -5.99 -20.12 -2.04
C LEU A 126 -4.75 -21.00 -1.81
N LEU A 127 -4.81 -22.27 -2.23
CA LEU A 127 -3.74 -23.24 -2.07
C LEU A 127 -2.81 -23.32 -3.30
N ASN A 128 -3.35 -23.05 -4.49
CA ASN A 128 -2.63 -23.19 -5.76
C ASN A 128 -2.10 -21.85 -6.33
N ASN A 129 -2.08 -20.78 -5.53
CA ASN A 129 -1.64 -19.44 -5.91
C ASN A 129 -2.49 -18.72 -6.99
N LYS A 130 -3.60 -19.32 -7.44
CA LYS A 130 -4.46 -18.72 -8.48
C LYS A 130 -5.09 -17.40 -8.03
N ALA A 131 -5.57 -17.34 -6.78
CA ALA A 131 -6.19 -16.13 -6.24
C ALA A 131 -5.22 -14.93 -6.20
N GLU A 132 -3.95 -15.17 -5.87
CA GLU A 132 -2.92 -14.12 -5.86
C GLU A 132 -2.60 -13.64 -7.28
N LEU A 133 -2.50 -14.55 -8.25
CA LEU A 133 -2.24 -14.21 -9.65
C LEU A 133 -3.38 -13.38 -10.26
N GLU A 134 -4.63 -13.75 -9.98
CA GLU A 134 -5.82 -13.01 -10.42
C GLU A 134 -5.83 -11.59 -9.82
N LEU A 135 -5.52 -11.46 -8.52
CA LEU A 135 -5.42 -10.16 -7.87
C LEU A 135 -4.31 -9.31 -8.49
N ARG A 136 -3.11 -9.87 -8.70
CA ARG A 136 -1.99 -9.15 -9.32
C ARG A 136 -2.32 -8.64 -10.71
N THR A 137 -3.03 -9.44 -11.50
CA THR A 137 -3.48 -9.04 -12.85
C THR A 137 -4.45 -7.87 -12.77
N PHE A 138 -5.45 -7.96 -11.89
CA PHE A 138 -6.40 -6.88 -11.64
C PHE A 138 -5.71 -5.58 -11.19
N LEU A 139 -4.77 -5.65 -10.25
CA LEU A 139 -4.02 -4.48 -9.77
C LEU A 139 -3.21 -3.82 -10.89
N LYS A 140 -2.60 -4.62 -11.76
CA LYS A 140 -1.87 -4.11 -12.93
C LYS A 140 -2.80 -3.34 -13.87
N ASP A 141 -3.94 -3.91 -14.21
CA ASP A 141 -4.92 -3.26 -15.09
C ASP A 141 -5.43 -1.96 -14.46
N ARG A 142 -5.72 -1.98 -13.16
CA ARG A 142 -6.11 -0.79 -12.40
C ARG A 142 -5.02 0.30 -12.42
N HIS A 143 -3.77 -0.05 -12.17
CA HIS A 143 -2.66 0.91 -12.25
C HIS A 143 -2.56 1.54 -13.65
N THR A 144 -2.72 0.75 -14.72
CA THR A 144 -2.71 1.30 -16.08
C THR A 144 -3.86 2.27 -16.33
N LEU A 145 -5.06 1.97 -15.81
CA LEU A 145 -6.24 2.82 -15.93
C LEU A 145 -6.04 4.15 -15.19
N LEU A 146 -5.52 4.11 -13.96
CA LEU A 146 -5.17 5.30 -13.17
C LEU A 146 -4.08 6.14 -13.85
N ALA A 147 -3.09 5.51 -14.49
CA ALA A 147 -2.07 6.21 -15.27
C ALA A 147 -2.65 6.89 -16.52
N VAL A 148 -3.68 6.33 -17.17
CA VAL A 148 -4.42 7.00 -18.26
C VAL A 148 -5.15 8.23 -17.72
N LYS A 149 -5.86 8.10 -16.60
CA LYS A 149 -6.54 9.21 -15.92
C LYS A 149 -5.56 10.36 -15.63
N LYS A 150 -4.40 10.05 -15.02
CA LYS A 150 -3.36 11.03 -14.71
C LYS A 150 -2.87 11.78 -15.96
N ARG A 151 -2.62 11.06 -17.07
CA ARG A 151 -2.18 11.68 -18.35
C ARG A 151 -3.22 12.61 -18.97
N LYS A 152 -4.51 12.32 -18.81
CA LYS A 152 -5.59 13.15 -19.38
C LYS A 152 -5.93 14.38 -18.54
N GLY A 153 -5.39 14.55 -17.33
CA GLY A 153 -5.56 15.77 -16.52
C GLY A 153 -7.03 16.03 -16.16
N LYS A 154 -7.65 17.11 -16.65
CA LYS A 154 -9.10 17.36 -16.49
C LYS A 154 -9.95 16.80 -17.64
N ALA A 155 -9.34 16.47 -18.78
CA ALA A 155 -10.06 16.05 -19.98
C ALA A 155 -10.68 14.65 -19.88
N TRP A 156 -10.28 13.84 -18.89
CA TRP A 156 -10.87 12.51 -18.69
C TRP A 156 -12.35 12.57 -18.31
N VAL A 157 -12.80 13.64 -17.65
CA VAL A 157 -14.20 13.81 -17.24
C VAL A 157 -15.13 13.88 -18.46
N SER A 158 -14.63 14.36 -19.60
CA SER A 158 -15.37 14.41 -20.86
C SER A 158 -15.36 13.07 -21.62
N ASP A 159 -14.51 12.13 -21.22
CA ASP A 159 -14.44 10.79 -21.82
C ASP A 159 -15.34 9.83 -21.03
N GLN A 160 -16.61 9.74 -21.44
CA GLN A 160 -17.62 8.90 -20.77
C GLN A 160 -17.17 7.45 -20.60
N ASN A 161 -16.47 6.87 -21.59
CA ASN A 161 -15.99 5.49 -21.51
C ASN A 161 -14.94 5.33 -20.40
N LEU A 162 -14.00 6.28 -20.30
CA LEU A 162 -13.00 6.25 -19.23
C LEU A 162 -13.61 6.45 -17.84
N VAL A 163 -14.60 7.35 -17.72
CA VAL A 163 -15.35 7.56 -16.46
C VAL A 163 -16.07 6.27 -16.03
N GLU A 164 -16.73 5.58 -16.96
CA GLU A 164 -17.42 4.33 -16.70
C GLU A 164 -16.42 3.22 -16.29
N GLN A 165 -15.29 3.09 -16.98
CA GLN A 165 -14.24 2.14 -16.63
C GLN A 165 -13.66 2.38 -15.24
N LEU A 166 -13.38 3.63 -14.88
CA LEU A 166 -12.86 4.00 -13.56
C LEU A 166 -13.87 3.68 -12.44
N THR A 167 -15.14 4.00 -12.68
CA THR A 167 -16.23 3.73 -11.73
C THR A 167 -16.43 2.23 -11.54
N SER A 168 -16.50 1.48 -12.64
CA SER A 168 -16.62 0.02 -12.62
C SER A 168 -15.41 -0.64 -11.92
N SER A 169 -14.19 -0.14 -12.20
CA SER A 169 -12.97 -0.62 -11.54
C SER A 169 -13.03 -0.37 -10.03
N LEU A 170 -13.45 0.82 -9.57
CA LEU A 170 -13.59 1.13 -8.15
C LEU A 170 -14.65 0.26 -7.47
N ASN A 171 -15.81 0.06 -8.10
CA ASN A 171 -16.84 -0.85 -7.59
C ASN A 171 -16.32 -2.28 -7.48
N THR A 172 -15.49 -2.72 -8.44
CA THR A 172 -14.84 -4.03 -8.40
C THR A 172 -13.84 -4.15 -7.24
N VAL A 173 -13.12 -3.06 -6.91
CA VAL A 173 -12.26 -3.02 -5.70
C VAL A 173 -13.11 -3.26 -4.46
N GLN A 174 -14.20 -2.52 -4.30
CA GLN A 174 -15.11 -2.66 -3.16
C GLN A 174 -15.65 -4.09 -3.04
N GLN A 175 -16.23 -4.63 -4.12
CA GLN A 175 -16.77 -5.99 -4.16
C GLN A 175 -15.72 -7.06 -3.82
N LYS A 176 -14.47 -6.87 -4.26
CA LYS A 176 -13.37 -7.79 -3.92
C LYS A 176 -13.01 -7.70 -2.44
N ILE A 177 -12.92 -6.50 -1.86
CA ILE A 177 -12.63 -6.31 -0.44
C ILE A 177 -13.71 -6.99 0.42
N GLU A 178 -14.98 -6.69 0.15
CA GLU A 178 -16.13 -7.28 0.84
C GLU A 178 -16.17 -8.80 0.64
N GLY A 179 -15.98 -9.28 -0.59
CA GLY A 179 -15.94 -10.71 -0.89
C GLY A 179 -14.81 -11.46 -0.16
N PHE A 180 -13.64 -10.82 0.06
CA PHE A 180 -12.60 -11.40 0.91
C PHE A 180 -12.98 -11.39 2.40
N GLN A 181 -13.68 -10.37 2.89
CA GLN A 181 -14.17 -10.34 4.27
C GLN A 181 -15.20 -11.45 4.52
N ASP A 182 -16.16 -11.60 3.60
CA ASP A 182 -17.18 -12.65 3.64
C ASP A 182 -16.57 -14.04 3.57
N LEU A 183 -15.65 -14.26 2.63
CA LEU A 183 -14.95 -15.55 2.49
C LEU A 183 -14.14 -15.89 3.76
N ARG A 184 -13.49 -14.90 4.38
CA ARG A 184 -12.81 -15.13 5.67
C ARG A 184 -13.83 -15.52 6.74
N GLY A 185 -14.96 -14.82 6.82
CA GLY A 185 -16.07 -15.12 7.72
C GLY A 185 -16.55 -16.56 7.57
N GLU A 186 -16.82 -16.99 6.33
CA GLU A 186 -17.21 -18.36 5.99
C GLU A 186 -16.19 -19.40 6.50
N ILE A 187 -14.90 -19.19 6.21
CA ILE A 187 -13.83 -20.09 6.65
C ILE A 187 -13.75 -20.16 8.18
N THR A 188 -13.90 -19.03 8.88
CA THR A 188 -13.86 -18.99 10.35
C THR A 188 -15.06 -19.67 11.01
N MET A 189 -16.17 -19.83 10.29
CA MET A 189 -17.36 -20.57 10.74
C MET A 189 -17.24 -22.07 10.50
N LEU A 190 -16.21 -22.54 9.78
CA LEU A 190 -15.96 -23.97 9.63
C LEU A 190 -15.60 -24.61 10.98
N ARG A 191 -15.98 -25.87 11.15
CA ARG A 191 -15.73 -26.62 12.38
C ARG A 191 -14.23 -26.71 12.66
N LEU A 192 -13.86 -26.52 13.93
CA LEU A 192 -12.48 -26.66 14.41
C LEU A 192 -12.12 -28.11 14.72
N ASN A 193 -13.08 -28.89 15.21
CA ASN A 193 -12.91 -30.31 15.52
C ASN A 193 -14.11 -31.09 14.99
N VAL A 194 -13.84 -32.27 14.42
CA VAL A 194 -14.84 -33.07 13.71
C VAL A 194 -14.78 -34.50 14.22
N PRO A 195 -15.66 -34.91 15.15
CA PRO A 195 -15.75 -36.30 15.57
C PRO A 195 -16.32 -37.18 14.47
N LEU A 196 -15.61 -38.26 14.15
CA LEU A 196 -15.92 -39.25 13.11
C LEU A 196 -15.66 -40.66 13.64
N SER A 197 -16.43 -41.05 14.66
CA SER A 197 -16.37 -42.37 15.30
C SER A 197 -14.97 -42.66 15.87
N LEU A 198 -14.17 -43.55 15.26
CA LEU A 198 -12.81 -43.84 15.75
C LEU A 198 -11.87 -42.62 15.71
N PHE A 199 -12.06 -41.74 14.72
CA PHE A 199 -11.22 -40.56 14.50
C PHE A 199 -11.89 -39.28 14.98
N SER A 200 -11.07 -38.33 15.40
CA SER A 200 -11.40 -36.91 15.46
C SER A 200 -10.44 -36.17 14.54
N VAL A 201 -10.98 -35.31 13.68
CA VAL A 201 -10.18 -34.46 12.78
C VAL A 201 -10.11 -33.06 13.37
N ASP A 202 -8.90 -32.63 13.69
CA ASP A 202 -8.59 -31.26 14.08
C ASP A 202 -8.29 -30.44 12.81
N CYS A 203 -9.15 -29.46 12.60
CA CYS A 203 -9.19 -28.57 11.44
C CYS A 203 -8.71 -27.14 11.77
N GLN A 204 -8.36 -26.87 13.02
CA GLN A 204 -8.09 -25.50 13.48
C GLN A 204 -6.98 -24.85 12.65
N SER A 205 -5.86 -25.56 12.48
CA SER A 205 -4.70 -24.99 11.79
C SER A 205 -4.93 -24.72 10.31
N VAL A 206 -5.76 -25.53 9.63
CA VAL A 206 -6.08 -25.32 8.21
C VAL A 206 -7.08 -24.17 8.03
N ASN A 207 -8.07 -24.05 8.90
CA ASN A 207 -9.03 -22.94 8.85
C ASN A 207 -8.31 -21.60 9.08
N GLU A 208 -7.43 -21.55 10.08
CA GLU A 208 -6.65 -20.36 10.40
C GLU A 208 -5.72 -19.97 9.24
N GLU A 209 -4.99 -20.93 8.66
CA GLU A 209 -4.10 -20.67 7.52
C GLU A 209 -4.88 -20.16 6.30
N LEU A 210 -6.02 -20.78 5.96
CA LEU A 210 -6.85 -20.33 4.84
C LEU A 210 -7.43 -18.93 5.08
N ALA A 211 -7.93 -18.67 6.29
CA ALA A 211 -8.44 -17.34 6.68
C ALA A 211 -7.35 -16.26 6.57
N ASN A 212 -6.12 -16.58 7.01
CA ASN A 212 -4.97 -15.68 6.92
C ASN A 212 -4.59 -15.39 5.46
N ARG A 213 -4.64 -16.40 4.58
CA ARG A 213 -4.38 -16.21 3.14
C ARG A 213 -5.40 -15.28 2.49
N VAL A 214 -6.70 -15.43 2.79
CA VAL A 214 -7.75 -14.51 2.32
C VAL A 214 -7.49 -13.11 2.83
N TRP A 215 -7.17 -12.97 4.12
CA TRP A 215 -6.90 -11.68 4.75
C TRP A 215 -5.73 -10.97 4.10
N LYS A 216 -4.66 -11.70 3.79
CA LYS A 216 -3.49 -11.19 3.05
C LYS A 216 -3.86 -10.65 1.67
N LEU A 217 -4.75 -11.33 0.92
CA LEU A 217 -5.20 -10.84 -0.39
C LEU A 217 -5.96 -9.51 -0.27
N ARG A 218 -6.83 -9.40 0.73
CA ARG A 218 -7.51 -8.13 1.05
C ARG A 218 -6.51 -7.03 1.42
N ASP A 219 -5.53 -7.33 2.28
CA ASP A 219 -4.52 -6.35 2.72
C ASP A 219 -3.67 -5.85 1.54
N ILE A 220 -3.31 -6.73 0.60
CA ILE A 220 -2.59 -6.35 -0.63
C ILE A 220 -3.42 -5.35 -1.46
N LEU A 221 -4.71 -5.61 -1.64
CA LEU A 221 -5.61 -4.73 -2.40
C LEU A 221 -5.76 -3.35 -1.73
N ILE A 222 -6.02 -3.33 -0.41
CA ILE A 222 -6.16 -2.08 0.35
C ILE A 222 -4.85 -1.29 0.34
N SER A 223 -3.71 -1.97 0.50
CA SER A 223 -2.39 -1.31 0.47
C SER A 223 -2.11 -0.66 -0.88
N PHE A 224 -2.51 -1.29 -1.97
CA PHE A 224 -2.41 -0.70 -3.30
C PHE A 224 -3.19 0.61 -3.42
N GLU A 225 -4.47 0.64 -2.98
CA GLU A 225 -5.27 1.87 -3.00
C GLU A 225 -4.69 2.97 -2.10
N LEU A 226 -4.17 2.59 -0.93
CA LEU A 226 -3.49 3.52 -0.03
C LEU A 226 -2.25 4.14 -0.69
N ASP A 227 -1.44 3.33 -1.36
CA ASP A 227 -0.22 3.79 -2.03
C ASP A 227 -0.52 4.73 -3.20
N GLU A 228 -1.53 4.41 -4.01
CA GLU A 228 -2.02 5.30 -5.06
C GLU A 228 -2.54 6.63 -4.48
N ASN A 229 -3.29 6.58 -3.37
CA ASN A 229 -3.76 7.78 -2.68
C ASN A 229 -2.59 8.62 -2.12
N ARG A 230 -1.61 7.98 -1.47
CA ARG A 230 -0.40 8.63 -0.93
C ARG A 230 0.37 9.35 -2.03
N GLU A 231 0.58 8.70 -3.17
CA GLU A 231 1.35 9.27 -4.27
C GLU A 231 0.68 10.52 -4.84
N VAL A 232 -0.63 10.47 -5.07
CA VAL A 232 -1.38 11.64 -5.54
C VAL A 232 -1.38 12.75 -4.50
N ASN A 233 -1.64 12.44 -3.23
CA ASN A 233 -1.67 13.44 -2.16
C ASN A 233 -0.30 14.13 -1.99
N ARG A 234 0.79 13.37 -2.05
CA ARG A 234 2.16 13.92 -2.08
C ARG A 234 2.38 14.80 -3.30
N SER A 235 1.90 14.40 -4.48
CA SER A 235 2.03 15.20 -5.70
C SER A 235 1.29 16.54 -5.60
N ILE A 236 0.13 16.59 -4.94
CA ILE A 236 -0.62 17.82 -4.72
C ILE A 236 0.13 18.72 -3.73
N CYS A 237 0.57 18.18 -2.59
CA CYS A 237 1.37 18.93 -1.60
C CYS A 237 2.64 19.53 -2.24
N ARG A 238 3.39 18.75 -3.03
CA ARG A 238 4.58 19.24 -3.74
C ARG A 238 4.28 20.43 -4.66
N ARG A 239 3.15 20.41 -5.38
CA ARG A 239 2.75 21.53 -6.25
C ARG A 239 2.41 22.78 -5.44
N TYR A 240 1.80 22.63 -4.26
CA TYR A 240 1.61 23.76 -3.35
C TYR A 240 2.93 24.30 -2.81
N ASP A 241 3.86 23.42 -2.41
CA ASP A 241 5.20 23.80 -1.96
C ASP A 241 5.97 24.57 -3.05
N GLU A 242 5.91 24.10 -4.31
CA GLU A 242 6.52 24.79 -5.45
C GLU A 242 5.97 26.20 -5.66
N ILE A 243 4.64 26.36 -5.56
CA ILE A 243 4.01 27.68 -5.64
C ILE A 243 4.49 28.56 -4.47
N MET A 244 4.45 28.05 -3.25
CA MET A 244 4.86 28.78 -2.06
C MET A 244 6.31 29.24 -2.13
N ASN A 245 7.23 28.37 -2.56
CA ASN A 245 8.65 28.68 -2.72
C ASN A 245 8.83 29.81 -3.75
N ARG A 246 8.16 29.71 -4.91
CA ARG A 246 8.25 30.74 -5.95
C ARG A 246 7.65 32.08 -5.52
N LEU A 247 6.53 32.07 -4.78
CA LEU A 247 5.93 33.28 -4.21
C LEU A 247 6.80 33.93 -3.13
N SER A 248 7.67 33.16 -2.48
CA SER A 248 8.57 33.65 -1.43
C SER A 248 9.86 34.28 -1.98
N GLU A 249 10.15 34.10 -3.28
CA GLU A 249 11.34 34.69 -3.91
C GLU A 249 11.29 36.22 -3.88
N THR A 250 12.45 36.82 -3.58
CA THR A 250 12.64 38.27 -3.66
C THR A 250 13.18 38.60 -5.05
N PRO A 251 12.43 39.34 -5.89
CA PRO A 251 12.88 39.66 -7.24
C PRO A 251 14.10 40.59 -7.18
N PRO A 252 15.22 40.25 -7.86
CA PRO A 252 16.45 41.05 -7.82
C PRO A 252 16.37 42.30 -8.72
N ASP A 253 15.49 42.30 -9.71
CA ASP A 253 15.32 43.37 -10.69
C ASP A 253 13.84 43.53 -11.09
N THR A 254 13.56 44.61 -11.81
CA THR A 254 12.22 44.96 -12.28
C THR A 254 11.62 43.90 -13.19
N GLU A 255 12.41 43.28 -14.07
CA GLU A 255 11.92 42.25 -14.98
C GLU A 255 11.41 41.03 -14.21
N LYS A 256 12.17 40.58 -13.20
CA LYS A 256 11.78 39.48 -12.30
C LYS A 256 10.59 39.85 -11.42
N LEU A 257 10.45 41.12 -11.02
CA LEU A 257 9.29 41.60 -10.29
C LEU A 257 8.00 41.48 -11.13
N VAL A 258 8.04 41.91 -12.40
CA VAL A 258 6.91 41.79 -13.33
C VAL A 258 6.58 40.32 -13.61
N GLN A 259 7.59 39.46 -13.81
CA GLN A 259 7.39 38.02 -13.95
C GLN A 259 6.72 37.39 -12.72
N LEU A 260 7.12 37.81 -11.52
CA LEU A 260 6.52 37.33 -10.26
C LEU A 260 5.07 37.81 -10.12
N GLN A 261 4.77 39.05 -10.51
CA GLN A 261 3.40 39.59 -10.50
C GLN A 261 2.48 38.85 -11.48
N ALA A 262 2.97 38.57 -12.69
CA ALA A 262 2.24 37.76 -13.67
C ALA A 262 1.98 36.34 -13.15
N TYR A 263 2.99 35.71 -12.54
CA TYR A 263 2.84 34.40 -11.92
C TYR A 263 1.83 34.40 -10.77
N MET A 264 1.91 35.39 -9.86
CA MET A 264 0.95 35.54 -8.76
C MET A 264 -0.49 35.65 -9.27
N ARG A 265 -0.71 36.41 -10.35
CA ARG A 265 -2.03 36.52 -10.98
C ARG A 265 -2.54 35.20 -11.55
N ASP A 266 -1.68 34.39 -12.18
CA ASP A 266 -2.05 33.05 -12.66
C ASP A 266 -2.34 32.09 -11.49
N VAL A 267 -1.54 32.15 -10.42
CA VAL A 267 -1.77 31.35 -9.22
C VAL A 267 -3.16 31.64 -8.64
N SER A 268 -3.47 32.92 -8.41
CA SER A 268 -4.73 33.36 -7.82
C SER A 268 -5.95 33.04 -8.69
N ASN A 269 -5.84 33.21 -10.01
CA ASN A 269 -7.00 33.06 -10.90
C ASN A 269 -7.20 31.63 -11.43
N THR A 270 -6.14 30.81 -11.45
CA THR A 270 -6.16 29.52 -12.14
C THR A 270 -5.70 28.37 -11.24
N LEU A 271 -4.47 28.44 -10.72
CA LEU A 271 -3.83 27.27 -10.11
C LEU A 271 -4.47 26.87 -8.77
N VAL A 272 -4.81 27.84 -7.92
CA VAL A 272 -5.44 27.58 -6.62
C VAL A 272 -6.77 26.85 -6.78
N PHE A 273 -7.61 27.28 -7.73
CA PHE A 273 -8.90 26.62 -7.98
C PHE A 273 -8.72 25.18 -8.48
N LYS A 274 -7.77 24.95 -9.40
CA LYS A 274 -7.46 23.61 -9.89
C LYS A 274 -6.98 22.69 -8.76
N LEU A 275 -6.06 23.15 -7.93
CA LEU A 275 -5.56 22.36 -6.80
C LEU A 275 -6.64 22.12 -5.74
N LYS A 276 -7.52 23.10 -5.49
CA LYS A 276 -8.64 22.94 -4.56
C LYS A 276 -9.63 21.86 -5.02
N GLU A 277 -9.90 21.76 -6.32
CA GLU A 277 -10.68 20.64 -6.87
C GLU A 277 -9.98 19.29 -6.66
N GLU A 278 -8.68 19.20 -6.90
CA GLU A 278 -7.90 17.97 -6.66
C GLU A 278 -7.88 17.59 -5.16
N VAL A 279 -7.87 18.57 -4.26
CA VAL A 279 -8.01 18.35 -2.81
C VAL A 279 -9.41 17.83 -2.46
N ALA A 280 -10.47 18.32 -3.12
CA ALA A 280 -11.82 17.79 -2.93
C ALA A 280 -11.92 16.32 -3.39
N GLU A 281 -11.33 15.98 -4.54
CA GLU A 281 -11.23 14.59 -5.01
C GLU A 281 -10.41 13.71 -4.05
N ALA A 282 -9.38 14.28 -3.40
CA ALA A 282 -8.66 13.58 -2.34
C ALA A 282 -9.52 13.28 -1.11
N ALA A 283 -10.48 14.15 -0.78
CA ALA A 283 -11.44 13.91 0.30
C ALA A 283 -12.38 12.73 -0.04
N ASP A 284 -12.88 12.65 -1.27
CA ASP A 284 -13.72 11.52 -1.71
C ASP A 284 -12.96 10.18 -1.66
N ARG A 285 -11.71 10.18 -2.11
CA ARG A 285 -10.84 8.99 -2.02
C ARG A 285 -10.54 8.60 -0.57
N LEU A 286 -10.33 9.59 0.30
CA LEU A 286 -10.12 9.33 1.73
C LEU A 286 -11.38 8.75 2.39
N ASN A 287 -12.57 9.25 2.07
CA ASN A 287 -13.83 8.73 2.59
C ASN A 287 -13.97 7.23 2.25
N PHE A 288 -13.71 6.85 1.00
CA PHE A 288 -13.68 5.43 0.61
C PHE A 288 -12.66 4.62 1.42
N LEU A 289 -11.45 5.15 1.61
CA LEU A 289 -10.39 4.44 2.35
C LEU A 289 -10.73 4.28 3.84
N LEU A 290 -11.43 5.23 4.46
CA LEU A 290 -11.79 5.15 5.89
C LEU A 290 -12.69 3.95 6.21
N ASP A 291 -13.46 3.45 5.25
CA ASP A 291 -14.34 2.30 5.44
C ASP A 291 -13.55 0.96 5.53
N TYR A 292 -12.35 0.90 4.96
CA TYR A 292 -11.62 -0.37 4.79
C TYR A 292 -10.19 -0.36 5.33
N ALA A 293 -9.53 0.79 5.35
CA ALA A 293 -8.11 0.94 5.56
C ALA A 293 -7.77 1.48 6.95
N PHE A 294 -6.68 0.97 7.53
CA PHE A 294 -6.08 1.59 8.70
C PHE A 294 -5.08 2.65 8.25
N LEU A 295 -5.28 3.89 8.68
CA LEU A 295 -4.39 5.01 8.36
C LEU A 295 -3.26 5.10 9.38
N SER A 296 -2.03 5.12 8.90
CA SER A 296 -0.85 5.34 9.75
C SER A 296 -0.79 6.80 10.23
N GLY A 297 0.04 7.07 11.24
CA GLY A 297 0.27 8.44 11.69
C GLY A 297 0.82 9.36 10.59
N ASP A 298 1.59 8.82 9.65
CA ASP A 298 2.10 9.58 8.51
C ASP A 298 1.02 9.84 7.45
N ASP A 299 0.07 8.91 7.27
CA ASP A 299 -1.10 9.14 6.40
C ASP A 299 -1.98 10.26 6.95
N ILE A 300 -2.23 10.26 8.26
CA ILE A 300 -3.00 11.29 8.92
C ILE A 300 -2.32 12.66 8.75
N LYS A 301 -1.00 12.75 9.00
CA LYS A 301 -0.25 13.99 8.80
C LYS A 301 -0.28 14.48 7.35
N LEU A 302 -0.12 13.58 6.39
CA LEU A 302 -0.18 13.91 4.97
C LEU A 302 -1.55 14.47 4.61
N ASN A 303 -2.63 13.82 5.05
CA ASN A 303 -4.01 14.27 4.80
C ASN A 303 -4.29 15.62 5.49
N SER A 304 -3.87 15.80 6.75
CA SER A 304 -4.02 17.08 7.45
C SER A 304 -3.30 18.21 6.73
N THR A 305 -2.07 17.97 6.27
CA THR A 305 -1.31 18.96 5.50
C THR A 305 -2.01 19.28 4.18
N LEU A 306 -2.46 18.26 3.45
CA LEU A 306 -3.18 18.39 2.18
C LEU A 306 -4.45 19.25 2.32
N PHE A 307 -5.26 19.00 3.34
CA PHE A 307 -6.52 19.73 3.54
C PHE A 307 -6.32 21.14 4.10
N TYR A 308 -5.16 21.41 4.72
CA TYR A 308 -4.80 22.75 5.18
C TYR A 308 -4.32 23.66 4.03
N TRP A 309 -3.67 23.10 3.02
CA TRP A 309 -3.08 23.87 1.90
C TRP A 309 -3.98 24.91 1.24
N PRO A 310 -5.26 24.62 0.92
CA PRO A 310 -6.14 25.60 0.28
C PRO A 310 -6.35 26.88 1.08
N GLU A 311 -6.35 26.82 2.41
CA GLU A 311 -6.45 27.99 3.27
C GLU A 311 -5.10 28.69 3.41
N HIS A 312 -4.05 27.91 3.65
CA HIS A 312 -2.69 28.41 3.82
C HIS A 312 -2.19 29.20 2.60
N ILE A 313 -2.43 28.70 1.38
CA ILE A 313 -1.96 29.36 0.16
C ILE A 313 -2.60 30.73 -0.07
N LEU A 314 -3.85 30.92 0.38
CA LEU A 314 -4.53 32.21 0.27
C LEU A 314 -3.85 33.25 1.18
N SER A 315 -3.51 32.85 2.41
CA SER A 315 -2.74 33.71 3.31
C SER A 315 -1.36 34.06 2.75
N VAL A 316 -0.66 33.10 2.13
CA VAL A 316 0.63 33.34 1.46
C VAL A 316 0.47 34.33 0.30
N LEU A 317 -0.60 34.21 -0.49
CA LEU A 317 -0.89 35.13 -1.59
C LEU A 317 -1.17 36.55 -1.10
N ASP A 318 -1.91 36.73 -0.01
CA ASP A 318 -2.21 38.05 0.55
C ASP A 318 -0.95 38.76 1.03
N VAL A 319 -0.10 38.05 1.79
CA VAL A 319 1.20 38.57 2.26
C VAL A 319 2.12 38.88 1.07
N THR A 320 2.18 37.99 0.09
CA THR A 320 3.02 38.18 -1.11
C THR A 320 2.53 39.34 -1.95
N SER A 321 1.21 39.52 -2.10
CA SER A 321 0.60 40.62 -2.82
C SER A 321 0.99 41.97 -2.20
N THR A 322 0.93 42.07 -0.87
CA THR A 322 1.34 43.29 -0.16
C THR A 322 2.83 43.58 -0.38
N ARG A 323 3.69 42.55 -0.27
CA ARG A 323 5.13 42.67 -0.51
C ARG A 323 5.46 43.09 -1.95
N VAL A 324 4.85 42.45 -2.94
CA VAL A 324 5.09 42.74 -4.37
C VAL A 324 4.62 44.15 -4.72
N ASN A 325 3.49 44.60 -4.18
CA ASN A 325 3.01 45.98 -4.38
C ASN A 325 3.97 47.01 -3.78
N MET A 326 4.51 46.79 -2.58
CA MET A 326 5.53 47.66 -1.99
C MET A 326 6.82 47.72 -2.82
N LEU A 327 7.30 46.57 -3.31
CA LEU A 327 8.48 46.54 -4.19
C LEU A 327 8.23 47.26 -5.52
N ARG A 328 7.01 47.15 -6.06
CA ARG A 328 6.59 47.86 -7.26
C ARG A 328 6.59 49.37 -7.05
N GLU A 329 5.96 49.86 -5.98
CA GLU A 329 5.94 51.28 -5.64
C GLU A 329 7.36 51.84 -5.47
N ALA A 330 8.24 51.10 -4.80
CA ALA A 330 9.64 51.50 -4.63
C ALA A 330 10.40 51.55 -5.98
N ALA A 331 10.18 50.58 -6.86
CA ALA A 331 10.81 50.53 -8.17
C ALA A 331 10.26 51.62 -9.12
N GLU A 332 8.97 51.93 -9.07
CA GLU A 332 8.35 53.02 -9.82
C GLU A 332 8.89 54.39 -9.35
N GLU A 333 9.07 54.58 -8.04
CA GLU A 333 9.64 55.81 -7.49
C GLU A 333 11.14 55.97 -7.83
N ASP A 334 11.93 54.89 -7.80
CA ASP A 334 13.33 54.90 -8.28
C ASP A 334 13.39 55.28 -9.77
N LEU A 335 12.54 54.67 -10.60
CA LEU A 335 12.47 54.94 -12.04
C LEU A 335 12.09 56.40 -12.31
N LYS A 336 11.13 56.95 -11.56
CA LYS A 336 10.72 58.36 -11.64
C LYS A 336 11.88 59.29 -11.29
N ASN A 337 12.60 59.03 -10.19
CA ASN A 337 13.77 59.81 -9.78
C ASN A 337 14.89 59.75 -10.82
N ARG A 338 15.16 58.58 -11.41
CA ARG A 338 16.15 58.41 -12.48
C ARG A 338 15.74 59.16 -13.75
N THR A 339 14.46 59.14 -14.11
CA THR A 339 13.92 59.86 -15.26
C THR A 339 14.07 61.37 -15.08
N SER A 340 13.68 61.93 -13.93
CA SER A 340 13.86 63.36 -13.63
C SER A 340 15.34 63.77 -13.60
N THR A 341 16.23 62.90 -13.09
CA THR A 341 17.67 63.14 -13.10
C THR A 341 18.22 63.16 -14.53
N LEU A 342 17.77 62.23 -15.38
CA LEU A 342 18.14 62.17 -16.79
C LEU A 342 17.66 63.42 -17.54
N GLU A 343 16.42 63.85 -17.33
CA GLU A 343 15.86 65.08 -17.90
C GLU A 343 16.69 66.32 -17.51
N ALA A 344 17.06 66.45 -16.23
CA ALA A 344 17.90 67.55 -15.77
C ALA A 344 19.29 67.55 -16.43
N LYS A 345 19.91 66.37 -16.58
CA LYS A 345 21.20 66.23 -17.30
C LYS A 345 21.06 66.59 -18.78
N ILE A 346 19.97 66.18 -19.44
CA ILE A 346 19.69 66.55 -20.84
C ILE A 346 19.54 68.06 -20.98
N LEU A 347 18.82 68.72 -20.07
CA LEU A 347 18.67 70.18 -20.06
C LEU A 347 20.03 70.88 -19.94
N THR A 348 20.87 70.39 -19.02
CA THR A 348 22.24 70.89 -18.81
C THR A 348 23.10 70.71 -20.06
N CYS A 349 22.96 69.57 -20.76
CA CYS A 349 23.63 69.33 -22.04
C CYS A 349 23.16 70.31 -23.11
N TRP A 350 21.86 70.63 -23.14
CA TRP A 350 21.33 71.66 -24.02
C TRP A 350 22.00 73.00 -23.73
N ASP A 351 22.02 73.47 -22.48
CA ASP A 351 22.67 74.72 -22.11
C ASP A 351 24.14 74.75 -22.56
N ARG A 352 24.86 73.63 -22.42
CA ARG A 352 26.24 73.45 -22.91
C ARG A 352 26.34 73.60 -24.44
N ILE A 353 25.43 73.00 -25.20
CA ILE A 353 25.34 73.15 -26.66
C ILE A 353 25.07 74.62 -27.04
N ALA A 354 24.13 75.29 -26.36
CA ALA A 354 23.81 76.69 -26.60
C ALA A 354 25.01 77.61 -26.34
N LEU A 355 25.80 77.32 -25.30
CA LEU A 355 27.00 78.06 -24.95
C LEU A 355 28.14 77.81 -25.95
N MET A 356 28.29 76.57 -26.44
CA MET A 356 29.23 76.24 -27.51
C MET A 356 28.88 76.93 -28.83
N ARG A 357 27.59 77.03 -29.20
CA ARG A 357 27.14 77.75 -30.41
C ARG A 357 27.47 79.24 -30.42
N ARG A 358 27.61 79.87 -29.25
CA ARG A 358 27.91 81.30 -29.10
C ARG A 358 29.41 81.62 -29.13
N ARG A 359 30.28 80.62 -29.12
CA ARG A 359 31.73 80.85 -29.23
C ARG A 359 32.10 81.12 -30.68
N GLU A 360 32.42 82.39 -30.98
CA GLU A 360 33.11 82.76 -32.21
C GLU A 360 34.61 82.48 -32.05
N VAL A 361 35.19 81.71 -32.99
CA VAL A 361 36.57 81.21 -32.92
C VAL A 361 37.55 82.32 -33.30
N VAL A 362 38.58 82.58 -32.48
CA VAL A 362 39.58 83.62 -32.79
C VAL A 362 41.04 83.15 -32.64
N SER A 363 41.37 82.04 -31.96
CA SER A 363 42.76 81.54 -31.85
C SER A 363 42.97 80.01 -31.90
N GLN A 364 44.19 79.56 -32.24
CA GLN A 364 44.55 78.15 -32.41
C GLN A 364 44.55 77.35 -31.08
N ASP A 365 44.93 77.99 -29.96
CA ASP A 365 44.83 77.39 -28.62
C ASP A 365 43.37 77.19 -28.18
N GLU A 366 42.46 78.09 -28.60
CA GLU A 366 41.03 77.96 -28.32
C GLU A 366 40.37 76.84 -29.15
N MET A 367 40.87 76.54 -30.34
CA MET A 367 40.43 75.36 -31.11
C MET A 367 40.79 74.05 -30.41
N VAL A 368 42.00 73.93 -29.86
CA VAL A 368 42.42 72.72 -29.13
C VAL A 368 41.57 72.51 -27.87
N LYS A 369 41.32 73.59 -27.11
CA LYS A 369 40.41 73.54 -25.94
C LYS A 369 38.97 73.22 -26.33
N SER A 370 38.49 73.75 -27.45
CA SER A 370 37.13 73.47 -27.93
C SER A 370 36.97 72.01 -28.38
N LYS A 371 38.01 71.43 -29.00
CA LYS A 371 38.04 70.00 -29.34
C LYS A 371 37.96 69.13 -28.09
N GLN A 372 38.73 69.43 -27.05
CA GLN A 372 38.70 68.67 -25.79
C GLN A 372 37.32 68.74 -25.10
N ILE A 373 36.67 69.91 -25.10
CA ILE A 373 35.31 70.08 -24.57
C ILE A 373 34.28 69.26 -25.37
N LEU A 374 34.44 69.15 -26.69
CA LEU A 374 33.59 68.32 -27.54
C LEU A 374 33.80 66.83 -27.29
N ASP A 375 35.04 66.38 -27.09
CA ASP A 375 35.35 64.98 -26.77
C ASP A 375 34.77 64.58 -25.39
N GLU A 376 34.89 65.45 -24.38
CA GLU A 376 34.25 65.27 -23.07
C GLU A 376 32.72 65.27 -23.19
N PHE A 377 32.15 66.18 -23.98
CA PHE A 377 30.71 66.23 -24.21
C PHE A 377 30.19 64.99 -24.95
N GLN A 378 30.94 64.47 -25.92
CA GLN A 378 30.59 63.23 -26.62
C GLN A 378 30.53 62.05 -25.64
N THR A 379 31.50 61.96 -24.73
CA THR A 379 31.52 60.92 -23.69
C THR A 379 30.31 61.02 -22.77
N ASP A 380 29.94 62.24 -22.35
CA ASP A 380 28.75 62.47 -21.53
C ASP A 380 27.47 62.07 -22.27
N VAL A 381 27.35 62.41 -23.56
CA VAL A 381 26.20 62.05 -24.42
C VAL A 381 26.09 60.54 -24.60
N ASP A 382 27.19 59.84 -24.85
CA ASP A 382 27.19 58.38 -24.99
C ASP A 382 26.74 57.71 -23.69
N THR A 383 27.21 58.21 -22.54
CA THR A 383 26.81 57.70 -21.22
C THR A 383 25.32 57.95 -20.95
N LEU A 384 24.82 59.13 -21.31
CA LEU A 384 23.40 59.49 -21.21
C LEU A 384 22.52 58.64 -22.13
N SER A 385 22.96 58.35 -23.36
CA SER A 385 22.22 57.49 -24.29
C SER A 385 22.07 56.08 -23.71
N LEU A 386 23.13 55.55 -23.10
CA LEU A 386 23.13 54.22 -22.48
C LEU A 386 22.25 54.18 -21.20
N GLU A 387 22.21 55.27 -20.43
CA GLU A 387 21.29 55.46 -19.30
C GLU A 387 19.83 55.57 -19.78
N ALA A 388 19.57 56.33 -20.85
CA ALA A 388 18.25 56.49 -21.47
C ALA A 388 17.70 55.17 -22.02
N GLU A 389 18.52 54.37 -22.69
CA GLU A 389 18.12 53.03 -23.16
C GLU A 389 17.73 52.08 -22.00
N LYS A 390 18.41 52.20 -20.86
CA LYS A 390 18.08 51.40 -19.66
C LYS A 390 16.77 51.86 -19.04
N VAL A 391 16.57 53.17 -18.90
CA VAL A 391 15.31 53.74 -18.39
C VAL A 391 14.15 53.37 -19.31
N ASN A 392 14.28 53.54 -20.63
CA ASN A 392 13.24 53.16 -21.60
C ASN A 392 12.86 51.67 -21.52
N ARG A 393 13.85 50.78 -21.33
CA ARG A 393 13.59 49.34 -21.13
C ARG A 393 12.81 49.06 -19.85
N LEU A 394 13.12 49.76 -18.76
CA LEU A 394 12.42 49.61 -17.49
C LEU A 394 10.99 50.17 -17.55
N VAL A 395 10.79 51.34 -18.18
CA VAL A 395 9.46 51.93 -18.39
C VAL A 395 8.57 50.97 -19.19
N GLY A 396 9.08 50.41 -20.29
CA GLY A 396 8.33 49.45 -21.11
C GLY A 396 8.07 48.10 -20.43
N SER A 397 8.61 47.83 -19.23
CA SER A 397 8.29 46.63 -18.45
C SER A 397 7.15 46.82 -17.45
N PHE A 398 6.80 48.07 -17.14
CA PHE A 398 5.67 48.41 -16.25
C PHE A 398 4.37 48.74 -17.01
N GLU A 399 4.45 49.05 -18.31
CA GLU A 399 3.30 49.16 -19.23
C GLU A 399 2.82 47.78 -19.70
#